data_AF-A0A2K9Z373-F1
#
_entry.id   AF-A0A2K9Z373-F1
#
_cell.length_a   1.000
_cell.length_b   1.000
_cell.length_c   1.000
_cell.angle_alpha   90.00
_cell.angle_beta   90.00
_cell.angle_gamma   90.00
#
_symmetry.space_group_name_H-M   'P 1'
#
loop_
_entity.id
_entity.type
_entity.pdbx_description
1 polymer ?
#
loop_
_entity_poly.entity_id
_entity_poly.type
_entity_poly.pdbx_seq_one_letter_code
_entity_poly.pdbx_strand_id
1 'polypeptide(L)'
;MSEFRLAFPACVVAGKHRLTAEDIVLLRKHSFPEGIRTSDDVVAMLALNNSCPEKCADWNAFFVEQLAGFIVRYTYPQGSLDDINVAWIMRMFTTDGVVNSALELELILHVMEISADVPVELRALALDQLRLAITENIGGYKLSRAIDRRGITRQDVDYAMRIFRSVAEGGIIPVSSVEYGVLQQIEQATLSGANHPHWAGIMAAVELRDYAEPRRSRWLRIVDEEPVSEAAVA
;
A
#
# COMPACT_ATOMS: atom_id res chain seq x y z
N MET A 1 27.58 -7.69 9.53
CA MET A 1 26.34 -6.89 9.67
C MET A 1 26.73 -5.58 10.30
N SER A 2 26.82 -4.51 9.52
CA SER A 2 27.00 -3.16 10.02
C SER A 2 25.84 -2.85 10.96
N GLU A 3 26.13 -2.46 12.20
CA GLU A 3 25.12 -2.06 13.17
C GLU A 3 24.46 -0.76 12.63
N PHE A 4 23.21 -0.84 12.17
CA PHE A 4 22.49 0.33 11.71
C PHE A 4 22.28 1.27 12.91
N ARG A 5 22.84 2.49 12.83
CA ARG A 5 22.75 3.49 13.89
C ARG A 5 22.03 4.72 13.36
N LEU A 6 20.97 5.11 14.06
CA LEU A 6 20.27 6.37 13.79
C LEU A 6 21.20 7.55 14.11
N ALA A 7 21.24 8.54 13.22
CA ALA A 7 21.96 9.78 13.46
C ALA A 7 21.23 10.67 14.48
N PHE A 8 21.95 11.64 15.08
CA PHE A 8 21.30 12.68 15.87
C PHE A 8 20.46 13.58 14.94
N PRO A 9 19.20 13.92 15.29
CA PRO A 9 18.54 13.64 16.57
C PRO A 9 17.62 12.40 16.56
N ALA A 10 17.52 11.67 15.45
CA ALA A 10 16.69 10.46 15.33
C ALA A 10 16.99 9.39 16.40
N CYS A 11 18.25 9.21 16.80
CA CYS A 11 18.60 8.28 17.88
C CYS A 11 17.97 8.64 19.23
N VAL A 12 17.88 9.94 19.56
CA VAL A 12 17.25 10.41 20.81
C VAL A 12 15.75 10.21 20.75
N VAL A 13 15.14 10.50 19.59
CA VAL A 13 13.71 10.29 19.37
C VAL A 13 13.34 8.81 19.46
N ALA A 14 14.14 7.92 18.88
CA ALA A 14 13.93 6.47 18.94
C ALA A 14 13.99 5.91 20.37
N GLY A 15 14.72 6.57 21.28
CA GLY A 15 14.77 6.20 22.69
C GLY A 15 13.53 6.59 23.49
N LYS A 16 12.58 7.33 22.91
CA LYS A 16 11.35 7.75 23.58
C LYS A 16 10.31 6.64 23.59
N HIS A 17 9.54 6.57 24.67
CA HIS A 17 8.38 5.69 24.75
C HIS A 17 7.22 6.15 23.85
N ARG A 18 7.11 7.46 23.64
CA ARG A 18 6.04 8.08 22.85
C ARG A 18 6.57 9.13 21.88
N LEU A 19 6.13 9.07 20.63
CA LEU A 19 6.40 10.10 19.61
C LEU A 19 5.34 11.21 19.68
N THR A 20 5.80 12.45 19.79
CA THR A 20 4.96 13.66 19.86
C THR A 20 5.03 14.52 18.60
N ALA A 21 4.14 15.50 18.45
CA ALA A 21 4.17 16.45 17.35
C ALA A 21 5.50 17.22 17.24
N GLU A 22 6.09 17.57 18.39
CA GLU A 22 7.39 18.26 18.44
C GLU A 22 8.53 17.39 17.91
N ASP A 23 8.49 16.08 18.18
CA ASP A 23 9.47 15.13 17.65
C ASP A 23 9.43 15.07 16.13
N ILE A 24 8.24 15.14 15.54
CA ILE A 24 8.05 15.12 14.09
C ILE A 24 8.62 16.40 13.46
N VAL A 25 8.38 17.56 14.07
CA VAL A 25 8.97 18.83 13.61
C VAL A 25 10.50 18.74 13.61
N LEU A 26 11.07 18.17 14.67
CA LEU A 26 12.51 18.00 14.82
C LEU A 26 13.09 16.99 13.82
N LEU A 27 12.41 15.86 13.59
CA LEU A 27 12.79 14.88 12.57
C LEU A 27 12.72 15.50 11.16
N ARG A 28 11.65 16.22 10.83
CA ARG A 28 11.51 16.91 9.54
C ARG A 28 12.58 17.96 9.32
N LYS A 29 13.00 18.65 10.38
CA LYS A 29 14.01 19.71 10.26
C LYS A 29 15.44 19.17 10.14
N HIS A 30 15.75 18.08 10.82
CA HIS A 30 17.14 17.65 11.02
C HIS A 30 17.45 16.26 10.46
N SER A 31 16.51 15.31 10.53
CA SER A 31 16.72 13.95 10.04
C SER A 31 16.26 13.77 8.59
N PHE A 32 15.13 14.40 8.24
CA PHE A 32 14.48 14.29 6.93
C PHE A 32 14.17 15.67 6.32
N PRO A 33 15.16 16.59 6.19
CA PRO A 33 14.93 17.94 5.66
C PRO A 33 14.32 17.93 4.26
N GLU A 34 14.68 16.94 3.47
CA GLU A 34 14.24 16.76 2.08
C GLU A 34 13.12 15.71 1.93
N GLY A 35 12.59 15.22 3.06
CA GLY A 35 11.72 14.05 3.11
C GLY A 35 12.50 12.73 2.98
N ILE A 36 11.77 11.66 2.67
CA ILE A 36 12.32 10.31 2.47
C ILE A 36 12.62 10.15 0.97
N ARG A 37 13.90 10.12 0.59
CA ARG A 37 14.33 10.04 -0.82
C ARG A 37 15.28 8.88 -1.10
N THR A 38 15.83 8.26 -0.06
CA THR A 38 16.80 7.17 -0.18
C THR A 38 16.35 5.93 0.60
N SER A 39 16.92 4.77 0.27
CA SER A 39 16.69 3.54 1.04
C SER A 39 17.14 3.67 2.48
N ASP A 40 18.20 4.44 2.77
CA ASP A 40 18.67 4.69 4.14
C ASP A 40 17.63 5.48 4.95
N ASP A 41 16.96 6.46 4.33
CA ASP A 41 15.86 7.20 4.95
C ASP A 41 14.69 6.27 5.31
N VAL A 42 14.37 5.32 4.43
CA VAL A 42 13.32 4.31 4.69
C VAL A 42 13.71 3.44 5.88
N VAL A 43 14.95 2.95 5.93
CA VAL A 43 15.42 2.14 7.06
C VAL A 43 15.35 2.94 8.36
N ALA A 44 15.73 4.23 8.34
CA ALA A 44 15.62 5.11 9.50
C ALA A 44 14.16 5.33 9.94
N MET A 45 13.25 5.57 9.00
CA MET A 45 11.81 5.73 9.25
C MET A 45 11.20 4.47 9.88
N LEU A 46 11.51 3.30 9.33
CA LEU A 46 11.04 2.01 9.86
C LEU A 46 11.62 1.72 11.24
N ALA A 47 12.91 2.01 11.46
CA ALA A 47 13.53 1.87 12.77
C ALA A 47 12.85 2.75 13.82
N LEU A 48 12.54 4.01 13.50
CA LEU A 48 11.79 4.91 14.38
C LEU A 48 10.38 4.36 14.69
N ASN A 49 9.68 3.89 13.65
CA ASN A 49 8.35 3.30 13.80
C ASN A 49 8.35 2.07 14.72
N ASN A 50 9.38 1.22 14.62
CA ASN A 50 9.47 -0.02 15.39
C ASN A 50 10.02 0.19 16.80
N SER A 51 10.78 1.26 17.05
CA SER A 51 11.38 1.52 18.37
C SER A 51 10.41 2.13 19.37
N CYS A 52 9.43 2.90 18.91
CA CYS A 52 8.51 3.62 19.79
C CYS A 52 7.13 2.93 19.85
N PRO A 53 6.66 2.45 21.01
CA PRO A 53 5.37 1.79 21.10
C PRO A 53 4.19 2.75 20.92
N GLU A 54 4.22 3.93 21.54
CA GLU A 54 3.14 4.91 21.45
C GLU A 54 3.46 6.00 20.42
N LYS A 55 2.48 6.35 19.58
CA LYS A 55 2.65 7.30 18.48
C LYS A 55 1.44 8.22 18.39
N CYS A 56 1.68 9.52 18.20
CA CYS A 56 0.60 10.47 17.93
C CYS A 56 0.08 10.37 16.49
N ALA A 57 -1.11 10.93 16.23
CA ALA A 57 -1.72 10.91 14.90
C ALA A 57 -0.85 11.58 13.83
N ASP A 58 -0.13 12.65 14.19
CA ASP A 58 0.78 13.35 13.29
C ASP A 58 1.92 12.44 12.80
N TRP A 59 2.37 11.49 13.64
CA TRP A 59 3.40 10.52 13.23
C TRP A 59 2.83 9.56 12.21
N ASN A 60 1.61 9.07 12.42
CA ASN A 60 0.95 8.16 11.51
C ASN A 60 0.78 8.80 10.12
N ALA A 61 0.30 10.05 10.08
CA ALA A 61 0.19 10.81 8.84
C ALA A 61 1.56 11.03 8.19
N PHE A 62 2.56 11.44 8.95
CA PHE A 62 3.92 11.65 8.43
C PHE A 62 4.53 10.36 7.87
N PHE A 63 4.40 9.23 8.58
CA PHE A 63 4.89 7.93 8.17
C PHE A 63 4.25 7.48 6.84
N VAL A 64 2.92 7.52 6.77
CA VAL A 64 2.16 7.11 5.57
C VAL A 64 2.52 7.98 4.38
N GLU A 65 2.43 9.30 4.52
CA GLU A 65 2.70 10.24 3.41
C GLU A 65 4.13 10.13 2.89
N GLN A 66 5.11 10.11 3.79
CA GLN A 66 6.50 10.11 3.38
C GLN A 66 6.93 8.80 2.76
N LEU A 67 6.50 7.67 3.32
CA LEU A 67 6.91 6.36 2.84
C LEU A 67 6.17 5.99 1.55
N ALA A 68 4.88 6.34 1.43
CA ALA A 68 4.16 6.20 0.17
C ALA A 68 4.77 7.08 -0.93
N GLY A 69 5.11 8.33 -0.59
CA GLY A 69 5.80 9.24 -1.50
C GLY A 69 7.14 8.68 -2.00
N PHE A 70 7.93 8.05 -1.12
CA PHE A 70 9.15 7.34 -1.52
C PHE A 70 8.85 6.20 -2.49
N ILE A 71 7.96 5.28 -2.10
CA ILE A 71 7.60 4.08 -2.87
C ILE A 71 7.06 4.43 -4.25
N VAL A 72 6.30 5.52 -4.40
CA VAL A 72 5.70 5.84 -5.70
C VAL A 72 6.56 6.80 -6.52
N ARG A 73 7.31 7.72 -5.90
CA ARG A 73 7.99 8.80 -6.65
C ARG A 73 9.50 8.61 -6.80
N TYR A 74 10.11 7.77 -5.96
CA TYR A 74 11.57 7.63 -5.90
C TYR A 74 12.06 6.21 -6.20
N THR A 75 11.16 5.23 -6.34
CA THR A 75 11.48 3.93 -6.93
C THR A 75 11.04 3.89 -8.38
N TYR A 76 11.67 3.03 -9.17
CA TYR A 76 11.26 2.78 -10.55
C TYR A 76 10.15 1.72 -10.57
N PRO A 77 9.11 1.85 -11.43
CA PRO A 77 8.81 3.01 -12.29
C PRO A 77 8.22 4.19 -11.50
N GLN A 78 8.65 5.41 -11.80
CA GLN A 78 8.14 6.59 -11.08
C GLN A 78 6.66 6.83 -11.40
N GLY A 79 5.87 7.05 -10.36
CA GLY A 79 4.43 7.30 -10.43
C GLY A 79 3.58 6.03 -10.58
N SER A 80 4.19 4.84 -10.61
CA SER A 80 3.51 3.58 -10.86
C SER A 80 4.12 2.46 -10.01
N LEU A 81 3.45 1.31 -9.92
CA LEU A 81 4.00 0.12 -9.27
C LEU A 81 4.27 -0.97 -10.30
N ASP A 82 5.30 -1.77 -10.04
CA ASP A 82 5.59 -3.01 -10.76
C ASP A 82 5.68 -4.18 -9.77
N ASP A 83 5.91 -5.39 -10.30
CA ASP A 83 6.00 -6.62 -9.50
C ASP A 83 7.13 -6.57 -8.46
N ILE A 84 8.21 -5.84 -8.73
CA ILE A 84 9.36 -5.69 -7.81
C ILE A 84 8.94 -4.84 -6.62
N ASN A 85 8.27 -3.71 -6.87
CA ASN A 85 7.73 -2.86 -5.82
C ASN A 85 6.73 -3.63 -4.95
N VAL A 86 5.82 -4.39 -5.57
CA VAL A 86 4.82 -5.19 -4.83
C VAL A 86 5.47 -6.28 -4.00
N ALA A 87 6.43 -7.03 -4.55
CA ALA A 87 7.17 -8.05 -3.79
C ALA A 87 7.89 -7.46 -2.59
N TRP A 88 8.46 -6.25 -2.73
CA TRP A 88 9.09 -5.54 -1.62
C TRP A 88 8.07 -5.12 -0.55
N ILE A 89 6.93 -4.52 -0.94
CA ILE A 89 5.84 -4.13 -0.03
C ILE A 89 5.36 -5.35 0.76
N MET A 90 5.05 -6.45 0.08
CA MET A 90 4.57 -7.70 0.70
C MET A 90 5.59 -8.23 1.70
N ARG A 91 6.87 -8.28 1.32
CA ARG A 91 7.93 -8.76 2.22
C ARG A 91 8.12 -7.88 3.45
N MET A 92 7.94 -6.58 3.33
CA MET A 92 8.20 -5.63 4.41
C MET A 92 7.04 -5.50 5.40
N PHE A 93 5.80 -5.58 4.92
CA PHE A 93 4.61 -5.23 5.71
C PHE A 93 3.64 -6.39 5.94
N THR A 94 3.99 -7.60 5.50
CA THR A 94 3.15 -8.79 5.73
C THR A 94 3.92 -9.93 6.37
N THR A 95 3.19 -10.73 7.14
CA THR A 95 3.63 -12.05 7.59
C THR A 95 2.61 -13.06 7.08
N ASP A 96 3.03 -13.99 6.22
CA ASP A 96 2.16 -14.98 5.59
C ASP A 96 0.91 -14.37 4.91
N GLY A 97 1.09 -13.22 4.26
CA GLY A 97 0.02 -12.48 3.57
C GLY A 97 -0.88 -11.63 4.49
N VAL A 98 -0.63 -11.62 5.80
CA VAL A 98 -1.36 -10.79 6.77
C VAL A 98 -0.58 -9.52 7.06
N VAL A 99 -1.19 -8.36 6.82
CA VAL A 99 -0.68 -7.07 7.30
C VAL A 99 -1.05 -6.97 8.78
N ASN A 100 -0.11 -6.86 9.71
CA ASN A 100 -0.41 -6.95 11.15
C ASN A 100 -0.70 -5.60 11.81
N SER A 101 -0.43 -4.49 11.13
CA SER A 101 -0.61 -3.12 11.64
C SER A 101 -1.67 -2.35 10.85
N ALA A 102 -2.56 -1.65 11.54
CA ALA A 102 -3.49 -0.73 10.90
C ALA A 102 -2.76 0.42 10.17
N LEU A 103 -1.61 0.86 10.69
CA LEU A 103 -0.79 1.91 10.08
C LEU A 103 -0.15 1.44 8.77
N GLU A 104 0.37 0.21 8.75
CA GLU A 104 1.00 -0.36 7.55
C GLU A 104 -0.04 -0.67 6.47
N LEU A 105 -1.26 -1.07 6.88
CA LEU A 105 -2.35 -1.22 5.93
C LEU A 105 -2.74 0.14 5.32
N GLU A 106 -2.83 1.19 6.13
CA GLU A 106 -3.11 2.54 5.63
C GLU A 106 -2.02 3.02 4.67
N LEU A 107 -0.74 2.70 4.95
CA LEU A 107 0.36 2.95 4.02
C LEU A 107 0.14 2.25 2.67
N ILE A 108 -0.21 0.96 2.69
CA ILE A 108 -0.45 0.18 1.46
C ILE A 108 -1.60 0.80 0.65
N LEU A 109 -2.71 1.15 1.29
CA LEU A 109 -3.85 1.78 0.62
C LEU A 109 -3.46 3.14 0.01
N HIS A 110 -2.71 3.97 0.76
CA HIS A 110 -2.25 5.27 0.25
C HIS A 110 -1.30 5.12 -0.94
N VAL A 111 -0.38 4.15 -0.89
CA VAL A 111 0.48 3.80 -2.04
C VAL A 111 -0.35 3.46 -3.28
N MET A 112 -1.43 2.68 -3.13
CA MET A 112 -2.33 2.35 -4.22
C MET A 112 -3.08 3.58 -4.74
N GLU A 113 -3.50 4.48 -3.86
CA GLU A 113 -4.29 5.68 -4.20
C GLU A 113 -3.50 6.73 -4.97
N ILE A 114 -2.18 6.83 -4.73
CA ILE A 114 -1.31 7.81 -5.41
C ILE A 114 -0.55 7.21 -6.60
N SER A 115 -0.69 5.91 -6.85
CA SER A 115 -0.07 5.22 -7.99
C SER A 115 -0.97 5.27 -9.23
N ALA A 116 -0.38 5.48 -10.40
CA ALA A 116 -1.09 5.47 -11.67
C ALA A 116 -1.55 4.06 -12.08
N ASP A 117 -0.73 3.05 -11.81
CA ASP A 117 -1.07 1.63 -12.00
C ASP A 117 -0.74 0.82 -10.75
N VAL A 118 -1.57 -0.17 -10.46
CA VAL A 118 -1.46 -1.02 -9.27
C VAL A 118 -1.56 -2.48 -9.70
N PRO A 119 -0.47 -3.26 -9.57
CA PRO A 119 -0.48 -4.67 -9.91
C PRO A 119 -1.55 -5.45 -9.15
N VAL A 120 -2.05 -6.48 -9.82
CA VAL A 120 -3.16 -7.33 -9.36
C VAL A 120 -2.89 -7.93 -7.99
N GLU A 121 -1.65 -8.35 -7.75
CA GLU A 121 -1.20 -9.01 -6.52
C GLU A 121 -1.39 -8.09 -5.30
N LEU A 122 -1.13 -6.79 -5.45
CA LEU A 122 -1.30 -5.84 -4.34
C LEU A 122 -2.79 -5.56 -4.07
N ARG A 123 -3.61 -5.44 -5.11
CA ARG A 123 -5.08 -5.32 -4.97
C ARG A 123 -5.68 -6.56 -4.32
N ALA A 124 -5.26 -7.75 -4.75
CA ALA A 124 -5.69 -9.02 -4.18
C ALA A 124 -5.29 -9.14 -2.71
N LEU A 125 -4.05 -8.80 -2.35
CA LEU A 125 -3.59 -8.76 -0.96
C LEU A 125 -4.45 -7.82 -0.11
N ALA A 126 -4.70 -6.61 -0.60
CA ALA A 126 -5.52 -5.62 0.11
C ALA A 126 -6.96 -6.12 0.30
N LEU A 127 -7.58 -6.71 -0.72
CA LEU A 127 -8.90 -7.34 -0.58
C LEU A 127 -8.88 -8.50 0.42
N ASP A 128 -7.79 -9.27 0.44
CA ASP A 128 -7.68 -10.41 1.34
C ASP A 128 -7.65 -9.98 2.81
N GLN A 129 -7.15 -8.78 3.13
CA GLN A 129 -7.21 -8.25 4.50
C GLN A 129 -8.65 -8.06 5.00
N LEU A 130 -9.59 -7.72 4.10
CA LEU A 130 -11.02 -7.67 4.43
C LEU A 130 -11.57 -9.08 4.68
N ARG A 131 -11.21 -10.06 3.83
CA ARG A 131 -11.58 -11.47 4.04
C ARG A 131 -11.09 -11.96 5.41
N LEU A 132 -9.79 -11.81 5.68
CA LEU A 132 -9.15 -12.22 6.94
C LEU A 132 -9.83 -11.60 8.16
N ALA A 133 -10.18 -10.31 8.11
CA ALA A 133 -10.86 -9.64 9.21
C ALA A 133 -12.28 -10.20 9.45
N ILE A 134 -12.99 -10.64 8.40
CA ILE A 134 -14.34 -11.20 8.50
C ILE A 134 -14.32 -12.68 8.93
N THR A 135 -13.43 -13.48 8.34
CA THR A 135 -13.43 -14.95 8.52
C THR A 135 -12.62 -15.38 9.74
N GLU A 136 -11.46 -14.78 9.93
CA GLU A 136 -10.44 -15.24 10.88
C GLU A 136 -10.24 -14.25 12.04
N ASN A 137 -10.79 -13.03 11.91
CA ASN A 137 -10.72 -11.99 12.92
C ASN A 137 -9.29 -11.52 13.21
N ILE A 138 -8.45 -11.45 12.18
CA ILE A 138 -7.03 -11.07 12.26
C ILE A 138 -6.67 -9.94 11.28
N GLY A 139 -5.46 -9.38 11.43
CA GLY A 139 -4.87 -8.40 10.53
C GLY A 139 -5.13 -6.94 10.88
N GLY A 140 -4.46 -6.04 10.17
CA GLY A 140 -4.48 -4.59 10.38
C GLY A 140 -5.85 -4.00 10.06
N TYR A 141 -6.54 -4.56 9.05
CA TYR A 141 -7.91 -4.14 8.74
C TYR A 141 -8.83 -4.41 9.92
N LYS A 142 -8.73 -5.59 10.53
CA LYS A 142 -9.46 -5.95 11.74
C LYS A 142 -9.24 -4.94 12.88
N LEU A 143 -7.99 -4.52 13.12
CA LEU A 143 -7.67 -3.53 14.16
C LEU A 143 -8.31 -2.16 13.91
N SER A 144 -8.51 -1.79 12.64
CA SER A 144 -9.13 -0.52 12.23
C SER A 144 -10.64 -0.57 12.01
N ARG A 145 -11.22 -1.78 11.98
CA ARG A 145 -12.63 -1.99 11.64
C ARG A 145 -13.53 -1.62 12.82
N ALA A 146 -14.34 -0.58 12.66
CA ALA A 146 -15.13 -0.01 13.75
C ALA A 146 -16.22 -0.94 14.29
N ILE A 147 -16.83 -1.76 13.42
CA ILE A 147 -17.89 -2.69 13.78
C ILE A 147 -17.44 -4.11 13.50
N ASP A 148 -17.29 -4.88 14.58
CA ASP A 148 -16.95 -6.29 14.50
C ASP A 148 -18.18 -7.17 14.28
N ARG A 149 -18.50 -7.44 13.01
CA ARG A 149 -19.57 -8.35 12.64
C ARG A 149 -19.27 -9.13 11.36
N ARG A 150 -19.91 -10.28 11.18
CA ARG A 150 -19.76 -11.13 9.99
C ARG A 150 -20.39 -10.58 8.69
N GLY A 151 -21.13 -9.47 8.74
CA GLY A 151 -21.72 -8.84 7.56
C GLY A 151 -20.90 -7.63 7.08
N ILE A 152 -20.96 -7.33 5.79
CA ILE A 152 -20.30 -6.17 5.18
C ILE A 152 -20.90 -4.86 5.72
N THR A 153 -20.07 -4.01 6.30
CA THR A 153 -20.42 -2.69 6.83
C THR A 153 -20.25 -1.60 5.78
N ARG A 154 -20.66 -0.36 6.09
CA ARG A 154 -20.36 0.79 5.22
C ARG A 154 -18.84 1.02 5.08
N GLN A 155 -18.09 0.85 6.16
CA GLN A 155 -16.63 0.96 6.15
C GLN A 155 -16.00 -0.08 5.21
N ASP A 156 -16.49 -1.32 5.22
CA ASP A 156 -15.99 -2.38 4.33
C ASP A 156 -16.23 -2.06 2.85
N VAL A 157 -17.37 -1.43 2.53
CA VAL A 157 -17.66 -0.92 1.18
C VAL A 157 -16.69 0.20 0.80
N ASP A 158 -16.49 1.18 1.69
CA ASP A 158 -15.58 2.29 1.43
C ASP A 158 -14.13 1.79 1.26
N TYR A 159 -13.70 0.80 2.05
CA TYR A 159 -12.42 0.12 1.93
C TYR A 159 -12.25 -0.58 0.58
N ALA A 160 -13.22 -1.39 0.15
CA ALA A 160 -13.17 -2.05 -1.15
C ALA A 160 -13.11 -1.04 -2.31
N MET A 161 -13.84 0.08 -2.19
CA MET A 161 -13.79 1.14 -3.19
C MET A 161 -12.46 1.89 -3.23
N ARG A 162 -11.71 2.01 -2.11
CA ARG A 162 -10.33 2.52 -2.15
C ARG A 162 -9.44 1.63 -3.02
N ILE A 163 -9.59 0.30 -2.89
CA ILE A 163 -8.81 -0.69 -3.66
C ILE A 163 -9.13 -0.64 -5.16
N PHE A 164 -10.41 -0.56 -5.51
CA PHE A 164 -10.85 -0.60 -6.91
C PHE A 164 -10.84 0.76 -7.61
N ARG A 165 -10.57 1.86 -6.90
CA ARG A 165 -10.72 3.23 -7.43
C ARG A 165 -9.99 3.44 -8.75
N SER A 166 -8.77 2.93 -8.89
CA SER A 166 -7.94 3.13 -10.08
C SER A 166 -8.43 2.36 -11.30
N VAL A 167 -9.19 1.28 -11.11
CA VAL A 167 -9.65 0.39 -12.19
C VAL A 167 -11.15 0.48 -12.47
N ALA A 168 -11.93 1.06 -11.54
CA ALA A 168 -13.37 1.20 -11.68
C ALA A 168 -13.70 2.29 -12.72
N GLU A 169 -14.22 1.88 -13.88
CA GLU A 169 -14.55 2.78 -14.99
C GLU A 169 -15.90 2.41 -15.61
N GLY A 170 -16.74 3.40 -15.91
CA GLY A 170 -17.99 3.18 -16.64
C GLY A 170 -19.02 2.28 -15.93
N GLY A 171 -18.92 2.13 -14.60
CA GLY A 171 -19.76 1.22 -13.82
C GLY A 171 -19.30 -0.24 -13.85
N ILE A 172 -18.11 -0.51 -14.40
CA ILE A 172 -17.47 -1.83 -14.44
C ILE A 172 -16.23 -1.78 -13.54
N ILE A 173 -16.02 -2.86 -12.79
CA ILE A 173 -14.81 -3.11 -11.99
C ILE A 173 -14.13 -4.34 -12.57
N PRO A 174 -13.15 -4.17 -13.47
CA PRO A 174 -12.44 -5.29 -14.07
C PRO A 174 -11.50 -5.93 -13.04
N VAL A 175 -11.69 -7.22 -12.77
CA VAL A 175 -10.89 -7.97 -11.80
C VAL A 175 -10.24 -9.18 -12.44
N SER A 176 -9.07 -9.56 -11.93
CA SER A 176 -8.43 -10.84 -12.23
C SER A 176 -9.14 -12.02 -11.55
N SER A 177 -8.77 -13.24 -11.92
CA SER A 177 -9.23 -14.48 -11.27
C SER A 177 -8.85 -14.56 -9.78
N VAL A 178 -7.71 -14.00 -9.39
CA VAL A 178 -7.24 -13.98 -8.00
C VAL A 178 -8.11 -13.05 -7.15
N GLU A 179 -8.31 -11.81 -7.61
CA GLU A 179 -9.19 -10.84 -6.93
C GLU A 179 -10.63 -11.35 -6.84
N TYR A 180 -11.14 -11.92 -7.94
CA TYR A 180 -12.47 -12.53 -7.97
C TYR A 180 -12.60 -13.68 -6.97
N GLY A 181 -11.57 -14.52 -6.85
CA GLY A 181 -11.52 -15.60 -5.86
C GLY A 181 -11.63 -15.09 -4.43
N VAL A 182 -10.97 -13.98 -4.09
CA VAL A 182 -11.09 -13.35 -2.76
C VAL A 182 -12.51 -12.81 -2.53
N LEU A 183 -13.09 -12.11 -3.51
CA LEU A 183 -14.47 -11.59 -3.42
C LEU A 183 -15.50 -12.71 -3.21
N GLN A 184 -15.34 -13.84 -3.91
CA GLN A 184 -16.20 -15.01 -3.73
C GLN A 184 -16.10 -15.61 -2.33
N GLN A 185 -14.89 -15.66 -1.74
CA GLN A 185 -14.73 -16.10 -0.36
C GLN A 185 -15.40 -15.15 0.64
N ILE A 186 -15.35 -13.83 0.39
CA ILE A 186 -16.06 -12.84 1.21
C ILE A 186 -17.58 -13.03 1.11
N GLU A 187 -18.13 -13.23 -0.09
CA GLU A 187 -19.56 -13.51 -0.27
C GLU A 187 -19.99 -14.78 0.47
N GLN A 188 -19.19 -15.85 0.41
CA GLN A 188 -19.48 -17.10 1.12
C GLN A 188 -19.40 -16.97 2.64
N ALA A 189 -18.56 -16.06 3.14
CA ALA A 189 -18.38 -15.80 4.57
C ALA A 189 -19.46 -14.88 5.17
N THR A 190 -20.21 -14.16 4.32
CA THR A 190 -21.18 -13.15 4.73
C THR A 190 -22.61 -13.59 4.41
N LEU A 191 -23.60 -12.97 5.05
CA LEU A 191 -25.02 -13.21 4.73
C LEU A 191 -25.55 -12.02 3.95
N SER A 192 -26.10 -12.24 2.75
CA SER A 192 -26.54 -11.16 1.86
C SER A 192 -27.51 -10.18 2.53
N GLY A 193 -28.40 -10.66 3.41
CA GLY A 193 -29.33 -9.82 4.17
C GLY A 193 -28.71 -8.99 5.30
N ALA A 194 -27.47 -9.30 5.70
CA ALA A 194 -26.71 -8.54 6.70
C ALA A 194 -25.73 -7.55 6.05
N ASN A 195 -25.47 -7.67 4.75
CA ASN A 195 -24.51 -6.84 4.03
C ASN A 195 -25.08 -5.45 3.76
N HIS A 196 -24.20 -4.45 3.77
CA HIS A 196 -24.57 -3.10 3.38
C HIS A 196 -25.04 -3.09 1.91
N PRO A 197 -26.14 -2.39 1.55
CA PRO A 197 -26.75 -2.50 0.22
C PRO A 197 -25.81 -2.19 -0.95
N HIS A 198 -24.83 -1.31 -0.75
CA HIS A 198 -23.86 -0.94 -1.79
C HIS A 198 -22.87 -2.07 -2.12
N TRP A 199 -22.72 -3.07 -1.25
CA TRP A 199 -21.88 -4.24 -1.54
C TRP A 199 -22.39 -5.03 -2.73
N ALA A 200 -23.71 -5.23 -2.82
CA ALA A 200 -24.34 -5.87 -3.98
C ALA A 200 -24.08 -5.08 -5.28
N GLY A 201 -23.99 -3.75 -5.19
CA GLY A 201 -23.62 -2.89 -6.30
C GLY A 201 -22.17 -3.10 -6.77
N ILE A 202 -21.23 -3.27 -5.84
CA ILE A 202 -19.84 -3.64 -6.17
C ILE A 202 -19.83 -5.00 -6.86
N MET A 203 -20.46 -6.02 -6.26
CA MET A 203 -20.48 -7.38 -6.84
C MET A 203 -21.15 -7.44 -8.21
N ALA A 204 -22.16 -6.60 -8.47
CA ALA A 204 -22.79 -6.50 -9.79
C ALA A 204 -21.92 -5.78 -10.83
N ALA A 205 -21.03 -4.88 -10.41
CA ALA A 205 -20.09 -4.17 -11.27
C ALA A 205 -18.83 -4.99 -11.59
N VAL A 206 -18.52 -6.01 -10.78
CA VAL A 206 -17.33 -6.85 -10.95
C VAL A 206 -17.43 -7.66 -12.25
N GLU A 207 -16.44 -7.47 -13.12
CA GLU A 207 -16.30 -8.21 -14.38
C GLU A 207 -14.97 -8.96 -14.37
N LEU A 208 -15.03 -10.30 -14.40
CA LEU A 208 -13.84 -11.12 -14.48
C LEU A 208 -13.18 -10.92 -15.86
N ARG A 209 -11.96 -10.39 -15.86
CA ARG A 209 -11.13 -10.25 -17.06
C ARG A 209 -9.87 -11.09 -16.92
N ASP A 210 -9.69 -12.02 -17.84
CA ASP A 210 -8.41 -12.67 -18.04
C ASP A 210 -7.49 -11.68 -18.75
N TYR A 211 -6.65 -11.00 -17.97
CA TYR A 211 -5.51 -10.28 -18.54
C TYR A 211 -4.60 -11.32 -19.18
N ALA A 212 -4.55 -11.35 -20.51
CA ALA A 212 -3.49 -12.07 -21.19
C ALA A 212 -2.16 -11.50 -20.67
N GLU A 213 -1.28 -12.34 -20.12
CA GLU A 213 0.09 -11.92 -19.81
C GLU A 213 0.60 -11.13 -21.02
N PRO A 214 1.23 -9.94 -20.81
CA PRO A 214 1.77 -9.19 -21.92
C PRO A 214 2.66 -10.15 -22.70
N ARG A 215 2.29 -10.40 -23.97
CA ARG A 215 3.07 -11.27 -24.83
C ARG A 215 4.49 -10.71 -24.77
N ARG A 216 5.42 -11.49 -24.21
CA ARG A 216 6.88 -11.26 -24.30
C ARG A 216 7.36 -11.48 -25.73
N SER A 217 6.59 -10.98 -26.69
CA SER A 217 6.86 -11.10 -28.10
C SER A 217 7.97 -10.11 -28.42
N ARG A 218 9.09 -10.66 -28.92
CA ARG A 218 10.36 -9.99 -29.26
C ARG A 218 10.26 -8.70 -30.11
N TRP A 219 9.08 -8.36 -30.65
CA TRP A 219 8.91 -7.28 -31.62
C TRP A 219 8.80 -5.88 -31.00
N LEU A 220 8.56 -5.76 -29.69
CA LEU A 220 8.55 -4.46 -29.01
C LEU A 220 9.70 -4.38 -27.99
N ARG A 221 10.93 -4.23 -28.50
CA ARG A 221 12.02 -3.60 -27.75
C ARG A 221 12.01 -2.14 -28.14
N ILE A 222 11.43 -1.28 -27.31
CA ILE A 222 11.77 0.14 -27.37
C ILE A 222 13.18 0.18 -26.78
N VAL A 223 14.17 0.16 -27.66
CA VAL A 223 15.53 0.53 -27.29
C VAL A 223 15.46 2.04 -27.12
N ASP A 224 15.67 2.53 -25.91
CA ASP A 224 16.00 3.93 -25.69
C ASP A 224 17.34 4.18 -26.39
N GLU A 225 17.31 4.50 -27.68
CA GLU A 225 18.44 5.12 -28.35
C GLU A 225 18.57 6.53 -27.75
N GLU A 226 19.48 6.67 -26.78
CA GLU A 226 20.05 7.96 -26.45
C GLU A 226 20.46 8.66 -27.76
N PRO A 227 20.06 9.92 -28.00
CA PRO A 227 20.54 10.63 -29.17
C PRO A 227 22.04 10.82 -29.03
N VAL A 228 22.79 10.11 -29.88
CA VAL A 228 24.22 10.32 -30.13
C VAL A 228 24.43 11.80 -30.38
N SER A 229 25.00 12.51 -29.41
CA SER A 229 25.52 13.86 -29.62
C SER A 229 26.85 13.73 -30.37
N GLU A 230 26.79 13.45 -31.67
CA GLU A 230 27.92 13.69 -32.57
C GLU A 230 27.77 15.07 -33.19
N ALA A 231 28.56 15.98 -32.60
CA ALA A 231 29.40 16.94 -33.30
C ALA A 231 28.87 17.49 -34.65
N ALA A 232 28.34 18.71 -34.59
CA ALA A 232 28.44 19.64 -35.71
C ALA A 232 28.50 21.08 -35.17
N VAL A 233 29.70 21.54 -34.78
CA VAL A 233 30.09 22.93 -35.03
C VAL A 233 31.58 22.97 -35.36
N ALA A 234 31.81 23.27 -36.65
CA ALA A 234 32.99 23.83 -37.33
C ALA A 234 34.28 24.07 -36.55
#